data_AF-A0A0R3RUL4-F1
#
_entry.id   AF-A0A0R3RUL4-F1
#
_cell.length_a   1.000
_cell.length_b   1.000
_cell.length_c   1.000
_cell.angle_alpha   90.00
_cell.angle_beta   90.00
_cell.angle_gamma   90.00
#
_symmetry.space_group_name_H-M   'P 1'
#
loop_
_entity.id
_entity.type
_entity.pdbx_description
1 polymer ?
#
loop_
_entity_poly.entity_id
_entity_poly.type
_entity_poly.pdbx_seq_one_letter_code
_entity_poly.pdbx_strand_id
1 'polypeptide(L)'
;MLVGGIELEPEPNVNLLVILCGNEEVITDNDTFHLLCGICAANIVSDRTKLYWLRHQPPTLLPKESILEPWQLSRITLRYFNEKLISGVTAFCASAHTFALGEAAVIVEFSESDIPHEESLSTILALLSDLGNYFSMISKGALFERNIFPVTALIRTSRIYDYGLIASLYTNCILCFENGICKNMLAK
;
A
#
# COMPACT_ATOMS: atom_id res chain seq x y z
N MET A 1 -15.73 -5.24 -5.32
CA MET A 1 -15.11 -4.34 -4.31
C MET A 1 -14.58 -3.11 -5.03
N LEU A 2 -14.83 -1.89 -4.54
CA LEU A 2 -14.32 -0.68 -5.21
C LEU A 2 -13.00 -0.24 -4.58
N VAL A 3 -11.91 -0.22 -5.37
CA VAL A 3 -10.59 0.27 -4.96
C VAL A 3 -10.17 1.36 -5.93
N GLY A 4 -10.02 2.59 -5.44
CA GLY A 4 -9.69 3.74 -6.29
C GLY A 4 -10.72 3.97 -7.41
N GLY A 5 -12.01 3.68 -7.16
CA GLY A 5 -13.09 3.80 -8.14
C GLY A 5 -13.20 2.64 -9.14
N ILE A 6 -12.32 1.63 -9.06
CA ILE A 6 -12.37 0.43 -9.91
C ILE A 6 -13.04 -0.71 -9.18
N GLU A 7 -13.97 -1.38 -9.87
CA GLU A 7 -14.52 -2.63 -9.40
C GLU A 7 -13.51 -3.76 -9.59
N LEU A 8 -13.02 -4.26 -8.47
CA LEU A 8 -12.23 -5.49 -8.38
C LEU A 8 -13.15 -6.65 -8.02
N GLU A 9 -13.04 -7.73 -8.77
CA GLU A 9 -13.60 -9.01 -8.37
C GLU A 9 -12.87 -9.49 -7.11
N PRO A 10 -13.58 -9.91 -6.06
CA PRO A 10 -12.95 -10.37 -4.84
C PRO A 10 -12.27 -11.71 -5.10
N GLU A 11 -10.99 -11.66 -5.45
CA GLU A 11 -10.18 -12.87 -5.56
C GLU A 11 -9.78 -13.36 -4.17
N PRO A 12 -10.03 -14.64 -3.85
CA PRO A 12 -9.54 -15.22 -2.61
C PRO A 12 -8.01 -15.20 -2.64
N ASN A 13 -7.39 -14.71 -1.56
CA ASN A 13 -5.94 -14.69 -1.32
C ASN A 13 -5.14 -13.51 -1.90
N VAL A 14 -5.78 -12.39 -2.26
CA VAL A 14 -5.02 -11.16 -2.56
C VAL A 14 -4.51 -10.54 -1.27
N ASN A 15 -3.23 -10.76 -0.97
CA ASN A 15 -2.59 -10.30 0.27
C ASN A 15 -1.72 -9.05 0.08
N LEU A 16 -1.37 -8.75 -1.18
CA LEU A 16 -0.57 -7.61 -1.59
C LEU A 16 -1.30 -6.85 -2.70
N LEU A 17 -1.68 -5.60 -2.46
CA LEU A 17 -2.12 -4.66 -3.50
C LEU A 17 -0.91 -3.87 -3.97
N VAL A 18 -0.65 -3.82 -5.27
CA VAL A 18 0.35 -2.90 -5.85
C VAL A 18 -0.36 -1.79 -6.59
N ILE A 19 -0.02 -0.54 -6.25
CA ILE A 19 -0.47 0.65 -6.97
C ILE A 19 0.74 1.27 -7.65
N LEU A 20 0.68 1.38 -8.97
CA LEU A 20 1.66 2.08 -9.78
C LEU A 20 1.12 3.46 -10.13
N CYS A 21 1.94 4.47 -9.92
CA CYS A 21 1.58 5.87 -10.14
C CYS A 21 2.66 6.51 -11.01
N GLY A 22 2.26 7.08 -12.15
CA GLY A 22 3.19 7.64 -13.13
C GLY A 22 3.92 8.89 -12.63
N ASN A 23 5.25 8.90 -12.76
CA ASN A 23 6.07 10.07 -12.40
C ASN A 23 5.90 11.26 -13.36
N GLU A 24 5.28 11.08 -14.54
CA GLU A 24 4.98 12.18 -15.46
C GLU A 24 3.88 13.11 -14.93
N GLU A 25 3.11 12.65 -13.95
CA GLU A 25 2.16 13.51 -13.25
C GLU A 25 2.87 14.25 -12.11
N VAL A 26 2.59 15.55 -11.96
CA VAL A 26 3.01 16.34 -10.79
C VAL A 26 2.16 15.94 -9.58
N ILE A 27 2.13 14.65 -9.23
CA ILE A 27 1.47 14.15 -8.03
C ILE A 27 2.39 14.45 -6.86
N THR A 28 1.94 15.37 -6.01
CA THR A 28 2.68 15.69 -4.80
C THR A 28 2.57 14.55 -3.79
N ASP A 29 3.48 14.50 -2.82
CA ASP A 29 3.38 13.59 -1.68
C ASP A 29 2.03 13.71 -0.94
N ASN A 30 1.44 14.91 -0.94
CA ASN A 30 0.13 15.13 -0.34
C ASN A 30 -1.00 14.50 -1.17
N ASP A 31 -0.94 14.60 -2.50
CA ASP A 31 -1.96 13.98 -3.37
C ASP A 31 -1.90 12.45 -3.28
N THR A 32 -0.68 11.91 -3.20
CA THR A 32 -0.41 10.50 -2.91
C THR A 32 -1.03 10.07 -1.57
N PHE A 33 -0.81 10.87 -0.53
CA PHE A 33 -1.38 10.65 0.78
C PHE A 33 -2.92 10.69 0.76
N HIS A 34 -3.52 11.65 0.06
CA HIS A 34 -4.98 11.76 -0.10
C HIS A 34 -5.57 10.53 -0.80
N LEU A 35 -4.93 10.09 -1.89
CA LEU A 35 -5.34 8.90 -2.62
C LEU A 35 -5.41 7.67 -1.70
N LEU A 36 -4.32 7.39 -0.98
CA LEU A 36 -4.26 6.24 -0.09
C LEU A 36 -5.19 6.37 1.12
N CYS A 37 -5.46 7.59 1.60
CA CYS A 37 -6.50 7.81 2.60
C CYS A 37 -7.89 7.40 2.08
N GLY A 38 -8.22 7.75 0.85
CA GLY A 38 -9.49 7.36 0.21
C GLY A 38 -9.59 5.86 -0.07
N ILE A 39 -8.48 5.22 -0.47
CA ILE A 39 -8.46 3.81 -0.84
C ILE A 39 -8.40 2.89 0.38
N CYS A 40 -7.54 3.19 1.35
CA CYS A 40 -7.24 2.27 2.45
C CYS A 40 -7.82 2.74 3.79
N ALA A 41 -7.64 4.01 4.15
CA ALA A 41 -8.02 4.49 5.48
C ALA A 41 -9.53 4.66 5.65
N ALA A 42 -10.27 5.03 4.58
CA ALA A 42 -11.73 5.21 4.62
C ALA A 42 -12.48 3.90 4.94
N ASN A 43 -11.83 2.78 4.67
CA ASN A 43 -12.35 1.44 4.89
C ASN A 43 -12.12 0.92 6.32
N ILE A 44 -11.47 1.69 7.19
CA ILE A 44 -11.31 1.35 8.62
C ILE A 44 -12.68 1.50 9.30
N VAL A 45 -13.35 0.38 9.57
CA VAL A 45 -14.67 0.32 10.23
C VAL A 45 -14.62 -0.20 11.67
N SER A 46 -13.44 -0.57 12.19
CA SER A 46 -13.27 -1.15 13.52
C SER A 46 -12.10 -0.54 14.30
N ASP A 47 -12.30 -0.37 15.60
CA ASP A 47 -11.27 0.06 16.55
C ASP A 47 -10.10 -0.94 16.69
N ARG A 48 -10.31 -2.19 16.27
CA ARG A 48 -9.32 -3.26 16.34
C ARG A 48 -8.34 -3.25 15.17
N THR A 49 -8.68 -2.54 14.10
CA THR A 49 -7.83 -2.44 12.91
C THR A 49 -6.75 -1.38 13.13
N LYS A 50 -5.50 -1.72 12.82
CA LYS A 50 -4.35 -0.80 12.85
C LYS A 50 -3.74 -0.71 11.46
N LEU A 51 -3.46 0.51 11.01
CA LEU A 51 -2.80 0.77 9.74
C LEU A 51 -1.39 1.28 10.01
N TYR A 52 -0.38 0.56 9.55
CA TYR A 52 1.01 1.03 9.57
C TYR A 52 1.33 1.63 8.23
N TRP A 53 1.83 2.85 8.22
CA TRP A 53 2.12 3.56 6.99
C TRP A 53 3.59 3.97 6.98
N LEU A 54 4.36 3.28 6.16
CA LEU A 54 5.80 3.37 6.03
C LEU A 54 6.11 4.25 4.82
N ARG A 55 6.84 5.35 5.03
CA ARG A 55 7.13 6.33 3.97
C ARG A 55 8.47 7.01 4.17
N HIS A 56 8.95 7.64 3.10
CA HIS A 56 10.20 8.36 3.10
C HIS A 56 10.14 9.57 4.04
N GLN A 57 9.17 10.46 3.86
CA GLN A 57 9.04 11.73 4.59
C GLN A 57 7.61 11.98 5.09
N PRO A 58 7.42 12.85 6.10
CA PRO A 58 6.09 13.23 6.56
C PRO A 58 5.29 13.99 5.49
N PRO A 59 3.96 13.82 5.45
CA PRO A 59 3.12 14.68 4.63
C PRO A 59 3.19 16.10 5.17
N THR A 60 3.16 17.09 4.28
CA THR A 60 3.22 18.50 4.66
C THR A 60 1.83 19.09 4.90
N LEU A 61 0.78 18.37 4.49
CA LEU A 61 -0.61 18.78 4.67
C LEU A 61 -1.47 17.61 5.19
N LEU A 62 -2.51 17.97 5.95
CA LEU A 62 -3.57 17.05 6.33
C LEU A 62 -4.44 16.67 5.12
N PRO A 63 -5.19 15.55 5.18
CA PRO A 63 -6.09 15.16 4.12
C PRO A 63 -7.06 16.29 3.72
N LYS A 64 -7.03 16.76 2.46
CA LYS A 64 -7.83 17.91 1.97
C LYS A 64 -9.33 17.68 2.13
N GLU A 65 -9.77 16.42 2.19
CA GLU A 65 -11.15 16.00 2.34
C GLU A 65 -11.20 14.89 3.39
N SER A 66 -11.09 15.22 4.69
CA SER A 66 -11.16 14.18 5.73
C SER A 66 -12.61 13.68 5.88
N ILE A 67 -13.04 12.84 4.95
CA ILE A 67 -14.16 11.90 5.13
C ILE A 67 -13.86 10.99 6.34
N LEU A 68 -12.58 10.92 6.73
CA LEU A 68 -12.10 10.19 7.90
C LEU A 68 -12.48 10.88 9.20
N GLU A 69 -13.17 10.12 10.06
CA GLU A 69 -13.47 10.54 11.42
C GLU A 69 -12.19 10.51 12.29
N PRO A 70 -12.08 11.36 13.34
CA PRO A 70 -10.89 11.43 14.18
C PRO A 70 -10.44 10.08 14.77
N TRP A 71 -11.38 9.19 15.06
CA TRP A 71 -11.06 7.86 15.55
C TRP A 71 -10.41 6.98 14.48
N GLN A 72 -10.76 7.11 13.19
CA GLN A 72 -10.10 6.40 12.09
C GLN A 72 -8.66 6.87 11.93
N LEU A 73 -8.43 8.19 12.02
CA LEU A 73 -7.09 8.78 12.00
C LEU A 73 -6.21 8.25 13.15
N SER A 74 -6.78 8.05 14.34
CA SER A 74 -6.07 7.49 15.50
C SER A 74 -5.61 6.03 15.32
N ARG A 75 -6.09 5.34 14.27
CA ARG A 75 -5.67 3.96 13.93
C ARG A 75 -4.48 3.93 12.98
N ILE A 76 -4.11 5.06 12.39
CA ILE A 76 -2.99 5.16 11.47
C ILE A 76 -1.71 5.48 12.24
N THR A 77 -0.72 4.59 12.12
CA THR A 77 0.63 4.78 12.66
C THR A 77 1.56 5.13 11.51
N LEU A 78 1.97 6.39 11.44
CA LEU A 78 2.92 6.87 10.43
C LEU A 78 4.35 6.62 10.90
N ARG A 79 5.19 6.05 10.01
CA ARG A 79 6.63 5.85 10.22
C ARG A 79 7.41 6.43 9.05
N TYR A 80 8.36 7.30 9.37
CA TYR A 80 9.17 8.03 8.42
C TYR A 80 10.62 7.54 8.48
N PHE A 81 11.24 7.32 7.32
CA PHE A 81 12.56 6.69 7.25
C PHE A 81 13.66 7.55 6.63
N ASN A 82 13.37 8.76 6.16
CA ASN A 82 14.33 9.77 5.65
C ASN A 82 15.52 9.13 4.92
N GLU A 83 15.34 8.77 3.64
CA GLU A 83 16.33 8.08 2.77
C GLU A 83 16.67 6.62 3.13
N LYS A 84 16.17 6.09 4.25
CA LYS A 84 16.40 4.70 4.66
C LYS A 84 15.17 3.82 4.55
N LEU A 85 14.25 4.14 3.62
CA LEU A 85 12.97 3.45 3.50
C LEU A 85 13.13 1.94 3.32
N ILE A 86 13.99 1.49 2.40
CA ILE A 86 14.19 0.05 2.16
C ILE A 86 14.70 -0.68 3.40
N SER A 87 15.69 -0.11 4.10
CA SER A 87 16.20 -0.66 5.35
C SER A 87 15.11 -0.69 6.44
N GLY A 88 14.30 0.36 6.52
CA GLY A 88 13.18 0.47 7.45
C GLY A 88 12.08 -0.56 7.21
N VAL A 89 11.69 -0.74 5.95
CA VAL A 89 10.71 -1.75 5.52
C VAL A 89 11.24 -3.15 5.81
N THR A 90 12.51 -3.43 5.49
CA THR A 90 13.14 -4.72 5.77
C THR A 90 13.15 -5.02 7.27
N ALA A 91 13.54 -4.05 8.10
CA ALA A 91 13.54 -4.21 9.56
C ALA A 91 12.11 -4.40 10.10
N PHE A 92 11.13 -3.67 9.57
CA PHE A 92 9.73 -3.81 9.95
C PHE A 92 9.20 -5.22 9.63
N CYS A 93 9.47 -5.72 8.43
CA CYS A 93 9.08 -7.07 8.02
C CYS A 93 9.73 -8.13 8.93
N ALA A 94 11.03 -7.99 9.22
CA ALA A 94 11.76 -8.90 10.09
C ALA A 94 11.19 -8.93 11.53
N SER A 95 10.72 -7.79 12.04
CA SER A 95 10.16 -7.69 13.39
C SER A 95 8.65 -7.88 13.45
N ALA A 96 7.96 -8.13 12.32
CA ALA A 96 6.50 -8.14 12.25
C ALA A 96 5.85 -9.12 13.23
N HIS A 97 6.51 -10.25 13.47
CA HIS A 97 6.08 -11.31 14.39
C HIS A 97 6.13 -10.92 15.88
N THR A 98 6.90 -9.90 16.23
CA THR A 98 7.07 -9.45 17.62
C THR A 98 5.95 -8.54 18.10
N PHE A 99 5.22 -7.94 17.17
CA PHE A 99 4.12 -7.06 17.49
C PHE A 99 2.89 -7.92 17.85
N ALA A 100 2.27 -7.64 18.99
CA ALA A 100 0.95 -8.19 19.33
C ALA A 100 -0.13 -7.54 18.45
N LEU A 101 -0.11 -7.89 17.16
CA LEU A 101 -0.97 -7.32 16.16
C LEU A 101 -2.28 -8.08 16.17
N GLY A 102 -3.37 -7.37 16.44
CA GLY A 102 -4.69 -7.82 16.04
C GLY A 102 -4.83 -7.73 14.52
N GLU A 103 -5.92 -7.16 14.05
CA GLU A 103 -6.10 -6.87 12.63
C GLU A 103 -5.16 -5.71 12.23
N ALA A 104 -4.12 -5.99 11.45
CA ALA A 104 -3.16 -4.98 11.00
C ALA A 104 -3.02 -4.99 9.48
N ALA A 105 -2.89 -3.79 8.90
CA ALA A 105 -2.58 -3.58 7.51
C ALA A 105 -1.35 -2.66 7.38
N VAL A 106 -0.60 -2.82 6.30
CA VAL A 106 0.64 -2.11 6.06
C VAL A 106 0.60 -1.42 4.71
N ILE A 107 0.88 -0.12 4.68
CA ILE A 107 1.06 0.65 3.46
C ILE A 107 2.52 1.06 3.35
N VAL A 108 3.12 0.86 2.19
CA VAL A 108 4.47 1.32 1.88
C VAL A 108 4.44 2.20 0.65
N GLU A 109 5.01 3.40 0.76
CA GLU A 109 5.14 4.33 -0.35
C GLU A 109 6.58 4.41 -0.83
N PHE A 110 6.81 3.99 -2.06
CA PHE A 110 8.09 4.09 -2.73
C PHE A 110 8.08 5.23 -3.76
N SER A 111 9.12 6.05 -3.72
CA SER A 111 9.54 6.83 -4.88
C SER A 111 10.47 5.99 -5.76
N GLU A 112 10.61 6.37 -7.03
CA GLU A 112 11.54 5.70 -7.95
C GLU A 112 12.98 5.72 -7.41
N SER A 113 13.39 6.79 -6.72
CA SER A 113 14.71 6.88 -6.09
C SER A 113 14.91 5.96 -4.89
N ASP A 114 13.83 5.52 -4.23
CA ASP A 114 13.93 4.54 -3.14
C ASP A 114 14.26 3.13 -3.69
N ILE A 115 14.03 2.88 -4.98
CA ILE A 115 14.19 1.57 -5.63
C ILE A 115 15.22 1.73 -6.77
N PRO A 116 16.53 1.64 -6.47
CA PRO A 116 17.58 1.97 -7.43
C PRO A 116 17.66 0.97 -8.59
N HIS A 117 17.27 -0.29 -8.38
CA HIS A 117 17.36 -1.37 -9.36
C HIS A 117 16.13 -2.28 -9.32
N GLU A 118 15.80 -2.90 -10.45
CA GLU A 118 14.68 -3.85 -10.59
C GLU A 118 14.81 -5.07 -9.67
N GLU A 119 16.03 -5.57 -9.46
CA GLU A 119 16.30 -6.67 -8.51
C GLU A 119 15.98 -6.29 -7.05
N SER A 120 16.10 -4.99 -6.72
CA SER A 120 15.68 -4.51 -5.40
C SER A 120 14.16 -4.52 -5.28
N LEU A 121 13.44 -4.15 -6.34
CA LEU A 121 11.98 -4.20 -6.37
C LEU A 121 11.47 -5.61 -6.11
N SER A 122 11.98 -6.61 -6.84
CA SER A 122 11.55 -8.01 -6.68
C SER A 122 11.77 -8.52 -5.25
N THR A 123 12.94 -8.21 -4.67
CA THR A 123 13.27 -8.58 -3.29
C THR A 123 12.32 -7.93 -2.28
N ILE A 124 12.01 -6.64 -2.44
CA ILE A 124 11.12 -5.92 -1.54
C ILE A 124 9.68 -6.43 -1.67
N LEU A 125 9.20 -6.66 -2.89
CA LEU A 125 7.85 -7.18 -3.13
C LEU A 125 7.69 -8.61 -2.60
N ALA A 126 8.73 -9.44 -2.69
CA ALA A 126 8.75 -10.76 -2.06
C ALA A 126 8.55 -10.64 -0.52
N LEU A 127 9.33 -9.78 0.14
CA LEU A 127 9.20 -9.53 1.58
C LEU A 127 7.82 -9.00 1.97
N LEU A 128 7.26 -8.09 1.16
CA LEU A 128 5.92 -7.54 1.39
C LEU A 128 4.82 -8.57 1.15
N SER A 129 5.00 -9.47 0.19
CA SER A 129 4.08 -10.59 -0.06
C SER A 129 4.09 -11.57 1.11
N ASP A 130 5.28 -11.93 1.62
CA ASP A 130 5.42 -12.78 2.81
C ASP A 130 4.77 -12.13 4.05
N LEU A 131 4.95 -10.82 4.22
CA LEU A 131 4.31 -10.06 5.29
C LEU A 131 2.77 -10.07 5.15
N GLY A 132 2.25 -9.91 3.93
CA GLY A 132 0.81 -10.00 3.65
C GLY A 132 0.25 -11.38 3.97
N ASN A 133 0.95 -12.43 3.57
CA ASN A 133 0.60 -13.81 3.89
C ASN A 133 0.53 -14.04 5.42
N TYR A 134 1.54 -13.54 6.15
CA TYR A 134 1.57 -13.59 7.62
C TYR A 134 0.33 -12.91 8.24
N PHE A 135 0.00 -11.68 7.81
CA PHE A 135 -1.17 -10.97 8.33
C PHE A 135 -2.51 -11.60 7.95
N SER A 136 -2.61 -12.24 6.79
CA SER A 136 -3.80 -12.98 6.38
C SER A 136 -4.04 -14.21 7.25
N MET A 137 -2.98 -14.90 7.70
CA MET A 137 -3.12 -16.01 8.66
C MET A 137 -3.70 -15.55 10.01
N ILE A 138 -3.35 -14.35 10.45
CA ILE A 138 -3.81 -13.80 11.75
C ILE A 138 -5.23 -13.24 11.66
N SER A 139 -5.52 -12.48 10.59
CA SER A 139 -6.80 -11.79 10.42
C SER A 139 -7.90 -12.64 9.75
N LYS A 140 -7.56 -13.82 9.22
CA LYS A 140 -8.47 -14.77 8.54
C LYS A 140 -9.37 -14.12 7.47
N GLY A 141 -8.87 -13.10 6.76
CA GLY A 141 -9.62 -12.42 5.70
C GLY A 141 -10.58 -11.32 6.18
N ALA A 142 -10.68 -11.05 7.49
CA ALA A 142 -11.56 -10.00 8.02
C ALA A 142 -11.22 -8.59 7.51
N LEU A 143 -9.95 -8.35 7.16
CA LEU A 143 -9.51 -7.11 6.52
C LEU A 143 -10.03 -7.01 5.08
N PHE A 144 -9.99 -8.12 4.35
CA PHE A 144 -10.44 -8.16 2.96
C PHE A 144 -11.95 -7.93 2.82
N GLU A 145 -12.76 -8.48 3.74
CA GLU A 145 -14.21 -8.19 3.81
C GLU A 145 -14.52 -6.70 3.98
N ARG A 146 -13.56 -5.94 4.48
CA ARG A 146 -13.65 -4.49 4.69
C ARG A 146 -12.93 -3.70 3.60
N ASN A 147 -12.49 -4.33 2.51
CA ASN A 147 -11.68 -3.71 1.45
C ASN A 147 -10.33 -3.17 1.94
N ILE A 148 -9.75 -3.78 2.97
CA ILE A 148 -8.41 -3.47 3.46
C ILE A 148 -7.48 -4.63 3.09
N PHE A 149 -6.48 -4.34 2.26
CA PHE A 149 -5.43 -5.32 1.95
C PHE A 149 -4.45 -5.41 3.13
N PRO A 150 -3.97 -6.62 3.47
CA PRO A 150 -2.94 -6.79 4.49
C PRO A 150 -1.69 -5.96 4.20
N VAL A 151 -1.27 -5.90 2.94
CA VAL A 151 -0.18 -5.05 2.48
C VAL A 151 -0.58 -4.31 1.20
N THR A 152 -0.28 -3.01 1.16
CA THR A 152 -0.40 -2.16 -0.03
C THR A 152 0.96 -1.53 -0.31
N ALA A 153 1.51 -1.78 -1.50
CA ALA A 153 2.71 -1.10 -1.98
C ALA A 153 2.30 -0.08 -3.04
N LEU A 154 2.55 1.20 -2.78
CA LEU A 154 2.42 2.26 -3.76
C LEU A 154 3.80 2.58 -4.30
N ILE A 155 3.96 2.52 -5.62
CA ILE A 155 5.23 2.80 -6.28
C ILE A 155 5.03 3.92 -7.29
N ARG A 156 5.71 5.03 -7.06
CA ARG A 156 5.78 6.16 -7.99
C ARG A 156 6.95 5.96 -8.93
N THR A 157 6.67 5.73 -10.20
CA THR A 157 7.68 5.36 -11.19
C THR A 157 7.35 5.91 -12.56
N SER A 158 8.37 6.27 -13.33
CA SER A 158 8.23 6.54 -14.77
C SER A 158 8.16 5.26 -15.59
N ARG A 159 8.58 4.12 -15.01
CA ARG A 159 8.70 2.80 -15.66
C ARG A 159 7.59 1.85 -15.21
N ILE A 160 6.34 2.26 -15.39
CA ILE A 160 5.16 1.52 -14.92
C ILE A 160 5.14 0.08 -15.47
N TYR A 161 5.45 -0.11 -16.76
CA TYR A 161 5.40 -1.44 -17.37
C TYR A 161 6.46 -2.40 -16.82
N ASP A 162 7.70 -1.93 -16.62
CA ASP A 162 8.78 -2.77 -16.06
C ASP A 162 8.45 -3.17 -14.61
N TYR A 163 7.98 -2.20 -13.82
CA TYR A 163 7.59 -2.43 -12.43
C TYR A 163 6.34 -3.29 -12.33
N GLY A 164 5.38 -3.12 -13.24
CA GLY A 164 4.17 -3.92 -13.34
C GLY A 164 4.46 -5.37 -13.71
N LEU A 165 5.40 -5.60 -14.63
CA LEU A 165 5.85 -6.95 -14.98
C LEU A 165 6.44 -7.65 -13.76
N ILE A 166 7.34 -7.00 -13.03
CA ILE A 166 7.94 -7.57 -11.81
C ILE A 166 6.87 -7.78 -10.73
N ALA A 167 5.98 -6.81 -10.53
CA ALA A 167 4.91 -6.89 -9.55
C ALA A 167 3.94 -8.04 -9.82
N SER A 168 3.69 -8.37 -11.10
CA SER A 168 2.82 -9.48 -11.51
C SER A 168 3.30 -10.85 -11.01
N LEU A 169 4.57 -10.99 -10.63
CA LEU A 169 5.12 -12.20 -10.02
C LEU A 169 4.68 -12.40 -8.58
N TYR A 170 4.24 -11.33 -7.90
CA TYR A 170 3.95 -11.32 -6.46
C TYR A 170 2.49 -11.00 -6.14
N THR A 171 1.77 -10.41 -7.09
CA THR A 171 0.35 -10.11 -6.94
C THR A 171 -0.37 -10.11 -8.29
N ASN A 172 -1.63 -10.49 -8.25
CA ASN A 172 -2.61 -10.35 -9.33
C ASN A 172 -3.51 -9.11 -9.17
N CYS A 173 -3.21 -8.23 -8.20
CA CYS A 173 -3.97 -7.02 -7.92
C CYS A 173 -3.07 -5.80 -8.10
N ILE A 174 -3.05 -5.31 -9.35
CA ILE A 174 -2.23 -4.17 -9.76
C ILE A 174 -3.13 -3.07 -10.30
N LEU A 175 -3.12 -1.92 -9.62
CA LEU A 175 -3.77 -0.71 -10.08
C LEU A 175 -2.71 0.23 -10.67
N CYS A 176 -3.02 0.81 -11.83
CA CYS A 176 -2.19 1.80 -12.49
C CYS A 176 -2.94 3.13 -12.56
N PHE A 177 -2.30 4.22 -12.14
CA PHE A 177 -2.79 5.58 -12.28
C PHE A 177 -1.90 6.30 -13.31
N GLU A 178 -2.49 6.58 -14.47
CA GLU A 178 -1.87 7.32 -15.58
C GLU A 178 -2.86 8.35 -16.12
N ASN A 179 -2.44 9.60 -16.24
CA ASN A 179 -3.24 10.72 -16.76
C ASN A 179 -4.59 10.90 -16.01
N GLY A 180 -4.57 10.75 -14.69
CA GLY A 180 -5.75 10.83 -13.81
C GLY A 180 -6.72 9.65 -13.96
N ILE A 181 -6.38 8.64 -14.74
CA ILE A 181 -7.21 7.46 -14.99
C ILE A 181 -6.63 6.29 -14.20
N CYS A 182 -7.42 5.77 -13.27
CA CYS A 182 -7.15 4.49 -12.62
C CYS A 182 -7.51 3.36 -13.59
N LYS A 183 -6.64 2.35 -13.72
CA LYS A 183 -6.91 1.11 -14.47
C LYS A 183 -6.42 -0.11 -13.68
N ASN A 184 -7.14 -1.23 -13.76
CA ASN A 184 -6.61 -2.52 -13.33
C ASN A 184 -5.77 -3.08 -14.49
N MET A 185 -4.47 -3.30 -14.25
CA MET A 185 -3.54 -3.76 -15.30
C MET A 185 -3.75 -5.22 -15.71
N LEU A 186 -4.49 -5.99 -14.90
CA LEU A 186 -4.70 -7.43 -15.07
C LEU A 186 -6.16 -7.77 -15.43
N ALA A 187 -7.03 -6.77 -15.53
CA ALA A 187 -8.38 -6.95 -16.04
C ALA A 187 -8.36 -7.26 -17.55
N LYS A 188 -9.22 -8.20 -17.97
CA LYS A 188 -9.40 -8.58 -19.38
C LYS A 188 -10.19 -7.55 -20.16
#